data_AF-A0A3P8V350-F1
#
_entry.id   AF-A0A3P8V350-F1
#
_cell.length_a   1.000
_cell.length_b   1.000
_cell.length_c   1.000
_cell.angle_alpha   90.00
_cell.angle_beta   90.00
_cell.angle_gamma   90.00
#
_symmetry.space_group_name_H-M   'P 1'
#
loop_
_entity.id
_entity.type
_entity.pdbx_description
1 polymer ?
#
loop_
_entity_poly.entity_id
_entity_poly.type
_entity_poly.pdbx_seq_one_letter_code
_entity_poly.pdbx_strand_id
1 'polypeptide(L)'
;MKVVALISGGKDSCYNMMQCVAAGHRIVALANLRPALTDELDSYMYQTVGHQAIDLYAEAMDLPLYRRTIQGTSLETGRNYSETKGDEVEDLYELLRQVKEKEAVEGVSVGAILSDYQRVRVENVCSRLSLQPLAYLWRRDQESLLSEMISSDLHAILIKVAAFGLDPEKHLGKPLSDMEPLLKQLSQKYGVHVCGEGGEYETFTLDCPLFKKKIVIDAAETVIHSADAFAPVGYLRFTKMHVENKDTLPGGGCPCQNAIDKMTEEVEYADQAQDKQQEFTSRRDLSYLLPSSSPRSSRGYQWISGINGLQSPVPGVQGQMSAAIIQLQNHLDINSWTMKDIVLVHLYVSSMEDFGEANAVYKKHFSFNPPARVCVQVPLPAGQLLQMDCLLHDWTEPPQECCFHQRQAMHVQSLSHWAPANIGPYSQTVRNMCGLGRLFPTRRHSSAVCQWSSGVCCVLRIPGMCPAESG
;
A
#
# COMPACT_ATOMS: atom_id res chain seq x y z
N MET A 1 8.23 6.15 15.86
CA MET A 1 9.36 5.94 14.94
C MET A 1 9.93 7.29 14.49
N LYS A 2 11.22 7.33 14.18
CA LYS A 2 11.82 8.42 13.36
C LYS A 2 11.50 8.19 11.89
N VAL A 3 10.97 9.21 11.22
CA VAL A 3 10.43 9.10 9.87
C VAL A 3 11.08 10.12 8.94
N VAL A 4 11.47 9.68 7.74
CA VAL A 4 11.75 10.58 6.61
C VAL A 4 10.48 10.80 5.81
N ALA A 5 10.19 12.03 5.42
CA ALA A 5 9.07 12.34 4.54
C ALA A 5 9.52 12.47 3.08
N LEU A 6 8.93 11.65 2.20
CA LEU A 6 9.01 11.91 0.76
C LEU A 6 8.09 13.07 0.43
N ILE A 7 8.69 14.18 -0.05
CA ILE A 7 7.98 15.40 -0.37
C ILE A 7 8.05 15.73 -1.86
N SER A 8 6.94 16.20 -2.41
CA SER A 8 6.84 16.75 -3.76
C SER A 8 6.51 18.25 -3.77
N GLY A 9 6.22 18.83 -2.61
CA GLY A 9 5.62 20.17 -2.49
C GLY A 9 4.09 20.13 -2.50
N GLY A 10 3.48 19.02 -2.92
CA GLY A 10 2.03 18.88 -2.98
C GLY A 10 1.33 18.69 -1.65
N LYS A 11 0.01 18.92 -1.67
CA LYS A 11 -0.92 18.72 -0.54
C LYS A 11 -0.82 17.32 0.06
N ASP A 12 -0.65 16.28 -0.76
CA ASP A 12 -0.75 14.88 -0.31
C ASP A 12 0.46 14.52 0.55
N SER A 13 1.66 14.93 0.13
CA SER A 13 2.88 14.75 0.91
C SER A 13 2.82 15.48 2.26
N CYS A 14 2.29 16.72 2.27
CA CYS A 14 2.15 17.51 3.49
C CYS A 14 1.11 16.91 4.45
N TYR A 15 -0.05 16.52 3.94
CA TYR A 15 -1.10 15.94 4.77
C TYR A 15 -0.69 14.58 5.32
N ASN A 16 0.01 13.74 4.55
CA ASN A 16 0.50 12.47 5.08
C ASN A 16 1.55 12.66 6.19
N MET A 17 2.38 13.72 6.13
CA MET A 17 3.25 14.08 7.26
C MET A 17 2.44 14.45 8.51
N MET A 18 1.36 15.21 8.34
CA MET A 18 0.45 15.56 9.45
C MET A 18 -0.15 14.30 10.08
N GLN A 19 -0.62 13.35 9.26
CA GLN A 19 -1.09 12.05 9.74
C GLN A 19 -0.01 11.26 10.49
N CYS A 20 1.23 11.26 9.99
CA CYS A 20 2.34 10.61 10.69
C CYS A 20 2.56 11.21 12.10
N VAL A 21 2.52 12.54 12.21
CA VAL A 21 2.69 13.21 13.51
C VAL A 21 1.53 12.91 14.45
N ALA A 22 0.30 12.91 13.95
CA ALA A 22 -0.89 12.55 14.72
C ALA A 22 -0.90 11.08 15.17
N ALA A 23 -0.29 10.18 14.38
CA ALA A 23 -0.03 8.79 14.78
C ALA A 23 1.16 8.63 15.75
N GLY A 24 1.72 9.73 16.28
CA GLY A 24 2.82 9.72 17.25
C GLY A 24 4.20 9.47 16.64
N HIS A 25 4.35 9.63 15.33
CA HIS A 25 5.66 9.55 14.67
C HIS A 25 6.36 10.91 14.62
N ARG A 26 7.69 10.89 14.54
CA ARG A 26 8.49 12.11 14.47
C ARG A 26 9.14 12.23 13.09
N ILE A 27 8.75 13.25 12.33
CA ILE A 27 9.44 13.61 11.09
C ILE A 27 10.81 14.20 11.46
N VAL A 28 11.88 13.63 10.94
CA VAL A 28 13.26 14.05 11.24
C VAL A 28 14.03 14.54 10.02
N ALA A 29 13.56 14.22 8.82
CA ALA A 29 14.18 14.63 7.57
C ALA A 29 13.17 14.67 6.43
N LEU A 30 13.48 15.48 5.43
CA LEU A 30 12.75 15.58 4.18
C LEU A 30 13.58 14.97 3.06
N ALA A 31 12.93 14.28 2.12
CA ALA A 31 13.56 13.66 0.98
C ALA A 31 12.79 13.99 -0.31
N ASN A 32 13.50 14.38 -1.36
CA ASN A 32 12.90 14.74 -2.64
C ASN A 32 13.76 14.23 -3.81
N LEU A 33 13.11 13.63 -4.80
CA LEU A 33 13.72 13.40 -6.11
C LEU A 33 13.38 14.56 -7.03
N ARG A 34 14.39 15.07 -7.73
CA ARG A 34 14.25 16.22 -8.64
C ARG A 34 14.69 15.89 -10.05
N PRO A 35 14.11 16.52 -11.08
CA PRO A 35 14.58 16.39 -12.45
C PRO A 35 15.98 16.99 -12.62
N ALA A 36 16.70 16.58 -13.66
CA ALA A 36 18.07 17.05 -13.93
C ALA A 36 18.11 18.41 -14.66
N LEU A 37 17.25 18.60 -15.66
CA LEU A 37 17.36 19.69 -16.64
C LEU A 37 16.05 20.41 -16.98
N THR A 38 14.89 19.78 -16.77
CA THR A 38 13.57 20.33 -17.13
C THR A 38 12.67 20.44 -15.92
N ASP A 39 11.78 21.42 -15.91
CA ASP A 39 10.81 21.62 -14.81
C ASP A 39 9.72 20.56 -14.79
N GLU A 40 9.43 19.96 -15.94
CA GLU A 40 8.39 18.97 -16.13
C GLU A 40 9.00 17.72 -16.78
N LEU A 41 8.75 16.58 -16.16
CA LEU A 41 8.99 15.25 -16.73
C LEU A 41 7.68 14.48 -16.70
N ASP A 42 7.43 13.68 -17.74
CA ASP A 42 6.35 12.67 -17.75
C ASP A 42 6.75 11.46 -16.87
N SER A 43 6.97 11.70 -15.57
CA SER A 43 7.21 10.63 -14.59
C SER A 43 5.89 10.16 -14.00
N TYR A 44 5.67 8.84 -14.01
CA TYR A 44 4.54 8.21 -13.33
C TYR A 44 4.68 8.22 -11.80
N MET A 45 5.89 8.50 -11.27
CA MET A 45 6.18 8.45 -9.84
C MET A 45 6.19 9.83 -9.20
N TYR A 46 6.80 10.83 -9.84
CA TYR A 46 7.17 12.08 -9.18
C TYR A 46 6.47 13.29 -9.79
N GLN A 47 5.84 14.10 -8.92
CA GLN A 47 5.53 15.49 -9.25
C GLN A 47 6.85 16.27 -9.42
N THR A 48 6.99 16.93 -10.56
CA THR A 48 8.20 17.71 -10.92
C THR A 48 7.94 19.21 -10.94
N VAL A 49 6.70 19.63 -11.16
CA VAL A 49 6.32 21.04 -11.11
C VAL A 49 6.41 21.56 -9.67
N GLY A 50 6.99 22.75 -9.50
CA GLY A 50 7.21 23.36 -8.19
C GLY A 50 8.48 22.87 -7.47
N HIS A 51 9.28 21.99 -8.08
CA HIS A 51 10.49 21.46 -7.45
C HIS A 51 11.53 22.54 -7.07
N GLN A 52 11.47 23.72 -7.70
CA GLN A 52 12.33 24.87 -7.43
C GLN A 52 12.15 25.43 -6.02
N ALA A 53 10.97 25.27 -5.44
CA ALA A 53 10.60 25.83 -4.14
C ALA A 53 10.73 24.83 -2.97
N ILE A 54 11.16 23.59 -3.25
CA ILE A 54 11.28 22.53 -2.23
C ILE A 54 12.33 22.85 -1.17
N ASP A 55 13.37 23.62 -1.51
CA ASP A 55 14.39 24.02 -0.52
C ASP A 55 13.77 24.90 0.59
N LEU A 56 12.69 25.62 0.30
CA LEU A 56 11.96 26.43 1.29
C LEU A 56 11.22 25.55 2.31
N TYR A 57 10.90 24.29 2.00
CA TYR A 57 10.28 23.38 2.98
C TYR A 57 11.26 23.04 4.11
N ALA A 58 12.55 22.91 3.79
CA ALA A 58 13.59 22.67 4.78
C ALA A 58 13.65 23.82 5.78
N GLU A 59 13.60 25.07 5.28
CA GLU A 59 13.58 26.26 6.13
C GLU A 59 12.25 26.44 6.87
N ALA A 60 11.13 26.18 6.20
CA ALA A 60 9.80 26.32 6.77
C ALA A 60 9.57 25.33 7.91
N MET A 61 10.03 24.09 7.79
CA MET A 61 9.90 23.05 8.82
C MET A 61 11.06 23.00 9.80
N ASP A 62 12.20 23.63 9.47
CA ASP A 62 13.47 23.53 10.21
C ASP A 62 13.91 22.06 10.33
N LEU A 63 14.06 21.41 9.18
CA LEU A 63 14.45 20.00 9.02
C LEU A 63 15.50 19.84 7.91
N PRO A 64 16.41 18.86 8.02
CA PRO A 64 17.36 18.55 6.95
C PRO A 64 16.63 18.05 5.71
N LEU A 65 17.05 18.53 4.54
CA LEU A 65 16.52 18.14 3.24
C LEU A 65 17.58 17.40 2.43
N TYR A 66 17.20 16.20 1.97
CA TYR A 66 18.00 15.35 1.12
C TYR A 66 17.41 15.32 -0.28
N ARG A 67 18.18 15.76 -1.28
CA ARG A 67 17.74 15.77 -2.67
C ARG A 67 18.64 14.89 -3.53
N ARG A 68 18.01 14.10 -4.40
CA ARG A 68 18.71 13.33 -5.43
C ARG A 68 18.15 13.70 -6.79
N THR A 69 19.03 13.89 -7.77
CA THR A 69 18.62 14.06 -9.16
C THR A 69 18.24 12.70 -9.75
N ILE A 70 17.09 12.63 -10.41
CA ILE A 70 16.64 11.44 -11.12
C ILE A 70 17.58 11.21 -12.32
N GLN A 71 18.21 10.05 -12.37
CA GLN A 71 19.08 9.59 -13.45
C GLN A 71 18.42 8.48 -14.26
N GLY A 72 17.62 7.64 -13.60
CA GLY A 72 16.86 6.57 -14.24
C GLY A 72 15.63 7.06 -15.01
N THR A 73 14.98 6.13 -15.71
CA THR A 73 13.70 6.35 -16.39
C THR A 73 12.68 5.30 -15.94
N SER A 74 11.39 5.47 -16.23
CA SER A 74 10.37 4.47 -15.91
C SER A 74 10.50 3.26 -16.84
N LEU A 75 11.27 2.24 -16.44
CA LEU A 75 11.55 1.03 -17.23
C LEU A 75 10.59 -0.10 -16.85
N GLU A 76 10.53 -0.43 -15.57
CA GLU A 76 9.57 -1.41 -15.06
C GLU A 76 8.26 -0.68 -14.78
N THR A 77 7.33 -0.75 -15.72
CA THR A 77 6.01 -0.10 -15.63
C THR A 77 4.88 -1.05 -15.22
N GLY A 78 5.23 -2.31 -14.92
CA GLY A 78 4.30 -3.31 -14.43
C GLY A 78 3.65 -2.94 -13.09
N ARG A 79 2.63 -3.71 -12.72
CA ARG A 79 1.93 -3.57 -11.43
C ARG A 79 2.82 -3.87 -10.23
N ASN A 80 3.79 -4.75 -10.44
CA ASN A 80 4.79 -5.11 -9.45
C ASN A 80 6.10 -4.48 -9.87
N TYR A 81 6.96 -4.26 -8.88
CA TYR A 81 8.30 -3.78 -9.14
C TYR A 81 9.31 -4.88 -8.86
N SER A 82 10.18 -5.13 -9.83
CA SER A 82 11.44 -5.86 -9.64
C SER A 82 12.59 -4.90 -9.83
N GLU A 83 13.63 -5.07 -9.01
CA GLU A 83 14.87 -4.27 -9.11
C GLU A 83 15.37 -4.26 -10.55
N THR A 84 15.36 -3.07 -11.14
CA THR A 84 15.66 -2.86 -12.56
C THR A 84 16.72 -1.80 -12.69
N LYS A 85 17.90 -2.20 -13.17
CA LYS A 85 19.03 -1.28 -13.31
C LYS A 85 18.69 -0.15 -14.27
N GLY A 86 18.88 1.08 -13.83
CA GLY A 86 18.59 2.28 -14.61
C GLY A 86 17.14 2.76 -14.51
N ASP A 87 16.33 2.14 -13.65
CA ASP A 87 14.98 2.60 -13.36
C ASP A 87 14.97 3.72 -12.31
N GLU A 88 14.04 4.67 -12.43
CA GLU A 88 13.90 5.82 -11.51
C GLU A 88 13.63 5.44 -10.04
N VAL A 89 13.16 4.22 -9.79
CA VAL A 89 12.94 3.69 -8.43
C VAL A 89 14.27 3.36 -7.72
N GLU A 90 15.33 3.05 -8.45
CA GLU A 90 16.65 2.80 -7.84
C GLU A 90 17.31 4.11 -7.36
N ASP A 91 16.96 5.25 -7.95
CA ASP A 91 17.34 6.56 -7.41
C ASP A 91 16.64 6.83 -6.06
N LEU A 92 15.38 6.43 -5.92
CA LEU A 92 14.67 6.50 -4.64
C LEU A 92 15.31 5.59 -3.59
N TYR A 93 15.74 4.38 -3.97
CA TYR A 93 16.47 3.48 -3.09
C TYR A 93 17.74 4.14 -2.55
N GLU A 94 18.58 4.70 -3.43
CA GLU A 94 19.82 5.34 -3.00
C GLU A 94 19.59 6.58 -2.14
N LEU A 95 18.56 7.38 -2.43
CA LEU A 95 18.18 8.52 -1.61
C LEU A 95 17.77 8.07 -0.20
N LEU A 96 16.86 7.11 -0.09
CA LEU A 96 16.38 6.62 1.20
C LEU A 96 17.46 5.88 1.98
N ARG A 97 18.37 5.17 1.30
CA ARG A 97 19.56 4.56 1.92
C ARG A 97 20.44 5.62 2.58
N GLN A 98 20.73 6.71 1.87
CA GLN A 98 21.52 7.82 2.39
C GLN A 98 20.86 8.45 3.64
N VAL A 99 19.55 8.70 3.60
CA VAL A 99 18.82 9.28 4.74
C VAL A 99 18.82 8.31 5.92
N LYS A 100 18.61 7.02 5.68
CA LYS A 100 18.66 5.99 6.72
C LYS A 100 20.02 5.96 7.43
N GLU A 101 21.11 5.98 6.68
CA GLU A 101 22.48 5.97 7.22
C GLU A 101 22.78 7.22 8.07
N LYS A 102 22.27 8.40 7.68
CA LYS A 102 22.56 9.67 8.36
C LYS A 102 21.64 9.98 9.54
N GLU A 103 20.34 9.70 9.39
CA GLU A 103 19.31 10.13 10.34
C GLU A 103 18.78 8.98 11.21
N ALA A 104 19.19 7.75 10.91
CA ALA A 104 18.71 6.52 11.55
C ALA A 104 17.17 6.45 11.55
N VAL A 105 16.55 6.71 10.40
CA VAL A 105 15.10 6.60 10.21
C VAL A 105 14.66 5.14 10.20
N GLU A 106 13.44 4.93 10.68
CA GLU A 106 12.79 3.62 10.79
C GLU A 106 11.59 3.49 9.84
N GLY A 107 11.07 4.63 9.34
CA GLY A 107 9.93 4.65 8.42
C GLY A 107 9.99 5.78 7.39
N VAL A 108 9.13 5.66 6.38
CA VAL A 108 9.03 6.58 5.25
C VAL A 108 7.59 7.04 5.09
N SER A 109 7.34 8.35 5.19
CA SER A 109 6.04 8.96 4.92
C SER A 109 5.84 9.18 3.43
N VAL A 110 4.73 8.68 2.88
CA VAL A 110 4.40 8.77 1.45
C VAL A 110 2.94 9.19 1.24
N GLY A 111 2.74 10.29 0.51
CA GLY A 111 1.42 10.85 0.19
C GLY A 111 0.77 10.28 -1.06
N ALA A 112 0.71 8.96 -1.22
CA ALA A 112 -0.04 8.34 -2.32
C ALA A 112 -1.50 8.07 -1.90
N ILE A 113 -2.50 8.49 -2.68
CA ILE A 113 -3.92 8.27 -2.34
C ILE A 113 -4.46 7.06 -3.10
N LEU A 114 -4.48 7.06 -4.43
CA LEU A 114 -5.09 6.00 -5.23
C LEU A 114 -4.05 5.13 -5.94
N SER A 115 -2.91 5.70 -6.31
CA SER A 115 -1.92 5.03 -7.15
C SER A 115 -1.27 3.80 -6.51
N ASP A 116 -1.68 2.61 -6.95
CA ASP A 116 -1.01 1.34 -6.63
C ASP A 116 0.43 1.30 -7.18
N TYR A 117 0.68 1.98 -8.32
CA TYR A 117 1.99 2.05 -8.95
C TYR A 117 3.04 2.68 -8.03
N GLN A 118 2.71 3.82 -7.43
CA GLN A 118 3.60 4.55 -6.51
C GLN A 118 3.78 3.77 -5.21
N ARG A 119 2.68 3.29 -4.61
CA ARG A 119 2.72 2.53 -3.35
C ARG A 119 3.61 1.29 -3.44
N VAL A 120 3.43 0.45 -4.47
CA VAL A 120 4.18 -0.80 -4.60
C VAL A 120 5.68 -0.56 -4.77
N ARG A 121 6.08 0.49 -5.48
CA ARG A 121 7.50 0.86 -5.67
C ARG A 121 8.14 1.35 -4.38
N VAL A 122 7.43 2.19 -3.62
CA VAL A 122 7.87 2.63 -2.30
C VAL A 122 7.98 1.45 -1.34
N GLU A 123 6.97 0.58 -1.27
CA GLU A 123 6.97 -0.61 -0.40
C GLU A 123 8.14 -1.55 -0.75
N ASN A 124 8.46 -1.72 -2.04
CA ASN A 124 9.62 -2.48 -2.48
C ASN A 124 10.94 -1.90 -1.95
N VAL A 125 11.17 -0.60 -2.14
CA VAL A 125 12.37 0.09 -1.63
C VAL A 125 12.46 0.00 -0.10
N CYS A 126 11.34 0.23 0.58
CA CYS A 126 11.28 0.17 2.04
C CYS A 126 11.58 -1.24 2.56
N SER A 127 11.06 -2.29 1.91
CA SER A 127 11.34 -3.68 2.23
C SER A 127 12.84 -4.00 2.14
N ARG A 128 13.49 -3.59 1.04
CA ARG A 128 14.96 -3.77 0.84
C ARG A 128 15.78 -3.03 1.89
N LEU A 129 15.32 -1.84 2.28
CA LEU A 129 15.98 -1.02 3.30
C LEU A 129 15.53 -1.32 4.74
N SER A 130 14.64 -2.30 4.97
CA SER A 130 14.04 -2.54 6.30
C SER A 130 13.49 -1.27 6.95
N LEU A 131 12.69 -0.52 6.19
CA LEU A 131 11.95 0.67 6.63
C LEU A 131 10.45 0.38 6.60
N GLN A 132 9.69 1.02 7.48
CA GLN A 132 8.22 0.93 7.49
C GLN A 132 7.61 2.02 6.60
N PRO A 133 6.92 1.69 5.48
CA PRO A 133 6.17 2.67 4.72
C PRO A 133 4.90 3.11 5.45
N LEU A 134 4.64 4.41 5.46
CA LEU A 134 3.50 5.08 6.11
C LEU A 134 2.69 5.81 5.04
N ALA A 135 1.62 5.20 4.57
CA ALA A 135 0.76 5.67 3.48
C ALA A 135 -0.68 5.83 4.00
N TYR A 136 -0.88 6.76 4.93
CA TYR A 136 -2.16 6.95 5.63
C TYR A 136 -3.31 7.34 4.71
N LEU A 137 -3.00 7.96 3.58
CA LEU A 137 -4.00 8.47 2.64
C LEU A 137 -4.47 7.39 1.65
N TRP A 138 -3.78 6.26 1.58
CA TRP A 138 -4.00 5.29 0.52
C TRP A 138 -5.42 4.69 0.60
N ARG A 139 -6.12 4.71 -0.55
CA ARG A 139 -7.51 4.28 -0.79
C ARG A 139 -8.58 4.95 0.09
N ARG A 140 -8.27 6.08 0.73
CA ARG A 140 -9.30 6.91 1.38
C ARG A 140 -10.23 7.57 0.35
N ASP A 141 -11.44 7.89 0.79
CA ASP A 141 -12.40 8.65 -0.01
C ASP A 141 -11.85 10.05 -0.33
N GLN A 142 -11.81 10.41 -1.62
CA GLN A 142 -11.14 11.62 -2.08
C GLN A 142 -11.89 12.90 -1.69
N GLU A 143 -13.22 12.89 -1.69
CA GLU A 143 -14.01 14.07 -1.31
C GLU A 143 -13.85 14.40 0.17
N SER A 144 -13.97 13.39 1.04
CA SER A 144 -13.70 13.53 2.47
C SER A 144 -12.26 13.97 2.71
N LEU A 145 -11.30 13.33 2.03
CA LEU A 145 -9.89 13.62 2.22
C LEU A 145 -9.53 15.07 1.85
N LEU A 146 -10.05 15.58 0.72
CA LEU A 146 -9.84 16.96 0.32
C LEU A 146 -10.44 17.94 1.34
N SER A 147 -11.67 17.66 1.82
CA SER A 147 -12.36 18.46 2.83
C SER A 147 -11.57 18.49 4.16
N GLU A 148 -10.99 17.34 4.55
CA GLU A 148 -10.17 17.20 5.75
C GLU A 148 -8.86 17.97 5.65
N MET A 149 -8.17 17.90 4.49
CA MET A 149 -6.95 18.69 4.27
C MET A 149 -7.23 20.18 4.48
N ILE A 150 -8.29 20.70 3.85
CA ILE A 150 -8.67 22.12 3.95
C ILE A 150 -9.02 22.50 5.39
N SER A 151 -9.82 21.69 6.08
CA SER A 151 -10.23 21.95 7.47
C SER A 151 -9.12 21.72 8.51
N SER A 152 -8.01 21.08 8.13
CA SER A 152 -6.82 20.90 8.97
C SER A 152 -5.76 21.99 8.77
N ASP A 153 -6.15 23.15 8.25
CA ASP A 153 -5.28 24.30 7.95
C ASP A 153 -4.13 23.96 6.97
N LEU A 154 -4.38 23.05 6.01
CA LEU A 154 -3.46 22.82 4.90
C LEU A 154 -3.73 23.85 3.79
N HIS A 155 -2.90 24.88 3.75
CA HIS A 155 -2.99 25.96 2.76
C HIS A 155 -2.16 25.62 1.53
N ALA A 156 -2.79 25.04 0.52
CA ALA A 156 -2.18 24.77 -0.77
C ALA A 156 -2.85 25.56 -1.90
N ILE A 157 -2.08 25.81 -2.97
CA ILE A 157 -2.58 26.42 -4.21
C ILE A 157 -2.43 25.44 -5.38
N LEU A 158 -3.24 25.60 -6.42
CA LEU A 158 -3.06 24.87 -7.68
C LEU A 158 -1.86 25.46 -8.46
N ILE A 159 -0.92 24.61 -8.84
CA ILE A 159 0.28 24.99 -9.60
C ILE A 159 0.40 24.32 -10.97
N LYS A 160 -0.45 23.33 -11.24
CA LYS A 160 -0.61 22.71 -12.57
C LYS A 160 -2.07 22.38 -12.74
N VAL A 161 -2.58 22.52 -13.95
CA VAL A 161 -3.88 21.96 -14.36
C VAL A 161 -3.72 21.31 -15.72
N ALA A 162 -4.38 20.17 -15.90
CA ALA A 162 -4.28 19.33 -17.10
C ALA A 162 -5.56 18.49 -17.33
N ALA A 163 -6.73 19.00 -16.90
CA ALA A 163 -7.99 18.26 -16.99
C ALA A 163 -9.12 19.10 -17.58
N PHE A 164 -10.07 18.41 -18.21
CA PHE A 164 -11.25 19.04 -18.79
C PHE A 164 -12.03 19.84 -17.74
N GLY A 165 -12.33 21.10 -18.06
CA GLY A 165 -13.01 22.02 -17.16
C GLY A 165 -12.08 22.76 -16.19
N LEU A 166 -10.78 22.47 -16.18
CA LEU A 166 -9.78 23.31 -15.55
C LEU A 166 -9.11 24.22 -16.58
N ASP A 167 -9.07 25.52 -16.29
CA ASP A 167 -8.52 26.57 -17.14
C ASP A 167 -7.30 27.18 -16.45
N PRO A 168 -6.10 27.09 -17.06
CA PRO A 168 -4.86 27.63 -16.49
C PRO A 168 -4.97 29.11 -16.11
N GLU A 169 -5.60 29.95 -16.91
CA GLU A 169 -5.69 31.39 -16.66
C GLU A 169 -6.61 31.71 -15.48
N LYS A 170 -7.60 30.85 -15.21
CA LYS A 170 -8.60 31.07 -14.17
C LYS A 170 -8.29 30.36 -12.87
N HIS A 171 -7.56 29.24 -12.90
CA HIS A 171 -7.44 28.32 -11.77
C HIS A 171 -6.04 28.21 -11.18
N LEU A 172 -4.98 28.46 -11.96
CA LEU A 172 -3.63 28.47 -11.40
C LEU A 172 -3.48 29.58 -10.35
N GLY A 173 -2.80 29.24 -9.25
CA GLY A 173 -2.56 30.14 -8.12
C GLY A 173 -3.74 30.23 -7.14
N LYS A 174 -4.91 29.66 -7.46
CA LYS A 174 -6.04 29.69 -6.54
C LYS A 174 -5.83 28.75 -5.35
N PRO A 175 -6.27 29.15 -4.15
CA PRO A 175 -6.31 28.29 -2.98
C PRO A 175 -7.14 27.03 -3.24
N LEU A 176 -6.69 25.91 -2.67
CA LEU A 176 -7.38 24.63 -2.76
C LEU A 176 -8.81 24.69 -2.18
N SER A 177 -9.00 25.49 -1.12
CA SER A 177 -10.31 25.76 -0.52
C SER A 177 -11.31 26.35 -1.51
N ASP A 178 -10.86 27.26 -2.36
CA ASP A 178 -11.71 27.96 -3.33
C ASP A 178 -12.04 27.05 -4.52
N MET A 179 -11.14 26.11 -4.82
CA MET A 179 -11.26 25.17 -5.92
C MET A 179 -12.09 23.93 -5.56
N GLU A 180 -12.23 23.59 -4.29
CA GLU A 180 -12.93 22.38 -3.82
C GLU A 180 -14.35 22.21 -4.43
N PRO A 181 -15.24 23.21 -4.42
CA PRO A 181 -16.58 23.04 -4.99
C PRO A 181 -16.54 22.73 -6.49
N LEU A 182 -15.63 23.36 -7.23
CA LEU A 182 -15.46 23.11 -8.66
C LEU A 182 -14.92 21.69 -8.90
N LEU A 183 -13.91 21.25 -8.14
CA LEU A 183 -13.32 19.92 -8.28
C LEU A 183 -14.36 18.82 -8.03
N LYS A 184 -15.21 18.97 -6.99
CA LYS A 184 -16.36 18.08 -6.73
C LYS A 184 -17.35 18.06 -7.89
N GLN A 185 -17.68 19.23 -8.45
CA GLN A 185 -18.56 19.34 -9.61
C GLN A 185 -17.96 18.66 -10.87
N LEU A 186 -16.68 18.87 -11.15
CA LEU A 186 -15.99 18.25 -12.29
C LEU A 186 -15.92 16.74 -12.13
N SER A 187 -15.72 16.23 -10.92
CA SER A 187 -15.77 14.80 -10.64
C SER A 187 -17.13 14.20 -10.98
N GLN A 188 -18.22 14.82 -10.51
CA GLN A 188 -19.58 14.35 -10.80
C GLN A 188 -19.93 14.39 -12.29
N LYS A 189 -19.41 15.38 -13.02
CA LYS A 189 -19.77 15.60 -14.43
C LYS A 189 -18.89 14.82 -15.42
N TYR A 190 -17.60 14.69 -15.11
CA TYR A 190 -16.59 14.20 -16.05
C TYR A 190 -15.74 13.05 -15.49
N GLY A 191 -15.91 12.68 -14.22
CA GLY A 191 -15.12 11.63 -13.59
C GLY A 191 -13.71 12.05 -13.20
N VAL A 192 -13.43 13.35 -13.14
CA VAL A 192 -12.15 13.90 -12.65
C VAL A 192 -11.92 13.47 -11.20
N HIS A 193 -10.70 13.09 -10.85
CA HIS A 193 -10.32 12.78 -9.48
C HIS A 193 -10.27 14.05 -8.63
N VAL A 194 -11.07 14.09 -7.57
CA VAL A 194 -11.17 15.25 -6.67
C VAL A 194 -9.81 15.60 -6.06
N CYS A 195 -8.97 14.61 -5.78
CA CYS A 195 -7.60 14.81 -5.28
C CYS A 195 -6.53 14.91 -6.39
N GLY A 196 -6.86 14.85 -7.67
CA GLY A 196 -5.90 15.04 -8.77
C GLY A 196 -4.96 13.86 -9.05
N GLU A 197 -5.29 12.64 -8.62
CA GLU A 197 -4.45 11.42 -8.70
C GLU A 197 -3.96 11.04 -10.11
N GLY A 198 -4.63 11.53 -11.16
CA GLY A 198 -4.24 11.31 -12.55
C GLY A 198 -3.32 12.38 -13.14
N GLY A 199 -2.81 13.31 -12.33
CA GLY A 199 -2.08 14.49 -12.82
C GLY A 199 -3.01 15.59 -13.35
N GLU A 200 -4.30 15.51 -13.06
CA GLU A 200 -5.34 16.45 -13.49
C GLU A 200 -5.07 17.87 -12.97
N TYR A 201 -4.51 17.95 -11.76
CA TYR A 201 -3.90 19.15 -11.22
C TYR A 201 -2.80 18.77 -10.23
N GLU A 202 -1.84 19.68 -10.04
CA GLU A 202 -0.83 19.57 -8.99
C GLU A 202 -0.93 20.78 -8.06
N THR A 203 -0.45 20.61 -6.83
CA THR A 203 -0.52 21.66 -5.81
C THR A 203 0.85 21.97 -5.22
N PHE A 204 0.94 23.15 -4.60
CA PHE A 204 2.05 23.53 -3.74
C PHE A 204 1.52 24.03 -2.40
N THR A 205 1.99 23.45 -1.29
CA THR A 205 1.57 23.85 0.06
C THR A 205 2.40 25.03 0.54
N LEU A 206 1.72 26.15 0.75
CA LEU A 206 2.33 27.39 1.25
C LEU A 206 2.42 27.40 2.76
N ASP A 207 1.44 26.80 3.43
CA ASP A 207 1.48 26.66 4.87
C ASP A 207 0.69 25.44 5.38
N CYS A 208 1.13 24.90 6.51
CA CYS A 208 0.40 23.90 7.29
C CYS A 208 0.84 23.92 8.75
N PRO A 209 0.13 23.22 9.67
CA PRO A 209 0.48 23.19 11.09
C PRO A 209 1.90 22.69 11.41
N LEU A 210 2.52 21.91 10.52
CA LEU A 210 3.89 21.42 10.71
C LEU A 210 4.97 22.47 10.38
N PHE A 211 4.61 23.52 9.66
CA PHE A 211 5.55 24.56 9.28
C PHE A 211 5.74 25.55 10.44
N LYS A 212 6.99 25.89 10.75
CA LYS A 212 7.37 26.97 11.68
C LYS A 212 7.30 28.35 11.02
N LYS A 213 7.51 28.41 9.70
CA LYS A 213 7.39 29.60 8.86
C LYS A 213 6.47 29.31 7.68
N LYS A 214 5.66 30.27 7.26
CA LYS A 214 4.85 30.16 6.05
C LYS A 214 5.68 30.52 4.81
N ILE A 215 5.36 29.95 3.66
CA ILE A 215 6.00 30.25 2.38
C ILE A 215 5.16 31.29 1.63
N VAL A 216 5.81 32.33 1.11
CA VAL A 216 5.19 33.43 0.38
C VAL A 216 5.71 33.46 -1.06
N ILE A 217 4.79 33.60 -2.02
CA ILE A 217 5.10 33.76 -3.43
C ILE A 217 5.25 35.25 -3.74
N ASP A 218 6.46 35.66 -4.11
CA ASP A 218 6.73 37.06 -4.51
C ASP A 218 6.47 37.28 -6.00
N ALA A 219 6.82 36.29 -6.83
CA ALA A 219 6.64 36.33 -8.27
C ALA A 219 6.54 34.92 -8.87
N ALA A 220 5.64 34.78 -9.84
CA ALA A 220 5.43 33.57 -10.61
C ALA A 220 5.00 33.93 -12.04
N GLU A 221 5.26 33.03 -12.97
CA GLU A 221 4.79 33.12 -14.36
C GLU A 221 3.93 31.90 -14.71
N THR A 222 2.88 32.12 -15.50
CA THR A 222 2.07 31.03 -16.05
C THR A 222 2.69 30.55 -17.35
N VAL A 223 3.01 29.26 -17.42
CA VAL A 223 3.52 28.59 -18.62
C VAL A 223 2.43 27.70 -19.17
N ILE A 224 2.03 27.92 -20.43
CA ILE A 224 1.10 27.06 -21.15
C ILE A 224 1.91 25.99 -21.88
N HIS A 225 1.77 24.74 -21.45
CA HIS A 225 2.43 23.59 -22.07
C HIS A 225 1.65 23.11 -23.30
N SER A 226 0.32 23.05 -23.20
CA SER A 226 -0.56 22.68 -24.31
C SER A 226 -1.80 23.57 -24.31
N ALA A 227 -2.06 24.25 -25.42
CA ALA A 227 -3.24 25.10 -25.61
C ALA A 227 -4.39 24.31 -26.27
N ASP A 228 -4.61 23.06 -25.84
CA ASP A 228 -5.73 22.26 -26.33
C ASP A 228 -7.07 22.98 -26.05
N ALA A 229 -7.98 22.98 -27.03
CA ALA A 229 -9.23 23.72 -26.96
C ALA A 229 -10.20 23.20 -25.88
N PHE A 230 -9.98 21.98 -25.38
CA PHE A 230 -10.87 21.27 -24.47
C PHE A 230 -10.20 20.96 -23.12
N ALA A 231 -8.90 20.70 -23.10
CA ALA A 231 -8.11 20.41 -21.90
C ALA A 231 -6.75 21.10 -21.94
N PRO A 232 -6.70 22.44 -21.79
CA PRO A 232 -5.44 23.17 -21.77
C PRO A 232 -4.58 22.72 -20.58
N VAL A 233 -3.29 22.53 -20.84
CA VAL A 233 -2.29 22.16 -19.85
C VAL A 233 -1.43 23.39 -19.57
N GLY A 234 -1.40 23.80 -18.31
CA GLY A 234 -0.57 24.91 -17.87
C GLY A 234 -0.11 24.75 -16.43
N TYR A 235 1.01 25.39 -16.10
CA TYR A 235 1.59 25.37 -14.78
C TYR A 235 2.19 26.71 -14.36
N LEU A 236 2.37 26.90 -13.06
CA LEU A 236 3.09 28.03 -12.49
C LEU A 236 4.56 27.71 -12.36
N ARG A 237 5.42 28.56 -12.95
CA ARG A 237 6.84 28.60 -12.66
C ARG A 237 7.11 29.70 -11.65
N PHE A 238 7.62 29.33 -10.47
CA PHE A 238 7.96 30.28 -9.43
C PHE A 238 9.31 30.93 -9.73
N THR A 239 9.33 32.27 -9.82
CA THR A 239 10.57 33.02 -10.09
C THR A 239 11.16 33.60 -8.81
N LYS A 240 10.32 33.90 -7.81
CA LYS A 240 10.76 34.38 -6.50
C LYS A 240 9.78 33.98 -5.38
N MET A 241 10.32 33.42 -4.32
CA MET A 241 9.59 33.01 -3.12
C MET A 241 10.49 33.18 -1.89
N HIS A 242 9.90 33.36 -0.72
CA HIS A 242 10.61 33.42 0.56
C HIS A 242 9.76 32.84 1.70
N VAL A 243 10.33 32.74 2.89
CA VAL A 243 9.61 32.33 4.11
C VAL A 243 9.41 33.49 5.07
N GLU A 244 8.25 33.53 5.71
CA GLU A 244 7.91 34.49 6.75
C GLU A 244 7.58 33.78 8.06
N ASN A 245 7.92 34.40 9.19
CA ASN A 245 7.51 33.88 10.50
C ASN A 245 5.98 33.91 10.62
N LYS A 246 5.44 32.94 11.36
CA LYS A 246 4.03 32.91 11.72
C LYS A 246 3.78 33.79 12.95
N ASP A 247 2.65 34.50 12.96
CA ASP A 247 2.23 35.29 14.12
C ASP A 247 1.82 34.41 15.30
N THR A 248 1.42 33.16 15.03
CA THR A 248 1.08 32.12 16.00
C THR A 248 1.99 30.91 15.83
N LEU A 249 2.71 30.55 16.89
CA LEU A 249 3.42 29.28 16.96
C LEU A 249 2.42 28.12 16.97
N PRO A 250 2.72 26.95 16.36
CA PRO A 250 1.83 25.80 16.38
C PRO A 250 1.58 25.36 17.83
N GLY A 251 0.40 25.67 18.34
CA GLY A 251 -0.03 25.31 19.69
C GLY A 251 -0.77 23.98 19.69
N GLY A 252 -0.20 22.98 20.36
CA GLY A 252 -0.87 21.77 20.89
C GLY A 252 -1.68 20.88 19.93
N GLY A 253 -1.12 19.71 19.57
CA GLY A 253 -1.81 18.62 18.84
C GLY A 253 -1.96 18.87 17.32
N CYS A 254 -1.92 17.81 16.49
CA CYS A 254 -2.29 17.97 15.07
C CYS A 254 -3.81 18.20 14.98
N PRO A 255 -4.30 19.20 14.24
CA PRO A 255 -5.73 19.36 13.96
C PRO A 255 -6.39 18.09 13.36
N CYS A 256 -5.57 17.29 12.68
CA CYS A 256 -5.95 16.03 12.07
C CYS A 256 -6.18 14.86 13.06
N GLN A 257 -5.89 15.03 14.35
CA GLN A 257 -6.03 13.97 15.37
C GLN A 257 -7.47 13.45 15.47
N ASN A 258 -8.45 14.35 15.39
CA ASN A 258 -9.87 14.02 15.47
C ASN A 258 -10.34 13.03 14.39
N ALA A 259 -9.65 12.99 13.24
CA ALA A 259 -9.96 12.04 12.17
C ALA A 259 -9.48 10.62 12.50
N ILE A 260 -8.40 10.48 13.28
CA ILE A 260 -7.88 9.19 13.74
C ILE A 260 -8.77 8.61 14.84
N ASP A 261 -9.22 9.45 15.78
CA ASP A 261 -10.04 9.02 16.91
C ASP A 261 -11.37 8.38 16.43
N LYS A 262 -12.03 8.99 15.43
CA LYS A 262 -13.26 8.44 14.83
C LYS A 262 -13.07 7.08 14.16
N MET A 263 -11.92 6.82 13.53
CA MET A 263 -11.65 5.51 12.92
C MET A 263 -11.38 4.44 13.97
N THR A 264 -10.76 4.81 15.09
CA THR A 264 -10.46 3.88 16.19
C THR A 264 -11.74 3.37 16.85
N GLU A 265 -12.75 4.24 17.00
CA GLU A 265 -14.07 3.88 17.52
C GLU A 265 -14.80 2.85 16.62
N GLU A 266 -14.65 2.91 15.29
CA GLU A 266 -15.25 1.92 14.37
C GLU A 266 -14.59 0.54 14.47
N VAL A 267 -13.28 0.47 14.77
CA VAL A 267 -12.54 -0.80 14.94
C VAL A 267 -12.94 -1.49 16.25
N GLU A 268 -13.14 -0.74 17.34
CA GLU A 268 -13.59 -1.29 18.63
C GLU A 268 -14.97 -1.97 18.55
N TYR A 269 -15.83 -1.56 17.61
CA TYR A 269 -17.14 -2.18 17.40
C TYR A 269 -17.04 -3.55 16.70
N ALA A 270 -15.99 -3.80 15.91
CA ALA A 270 -15.81 -5.05 15.17
C ALA A 270 -15.32 -6.22 16.04
N ASP A 271 -14.70 -5.94 17.19
CA ASP A 271 -14.05 -6.94 18.06
C ASP A 271 -14.99 -7.57 19.11
N GLN A 272 -16.31 -7.33 19.00
CA GLN A 272 -17.32 -7.89 19.92
C GLN A 272 -17.82 -9.30 19.54
N ALA A 273 -17.10 -10.02 18.67
CA ALA A 273 -17.47 -11.39 18.31
C ALA A 273 -17.18 -12.37 19.46
N GLN A 274 -18.21 -13.06 19.95
CA GLN A 274 -18.04 -14.10 20.97
C GLN A 274 -17.30 -15.31 20.40
N ASP A 275 -16.13 -15.64 20.97
CA ASP A 275 -15.42 -16.89 20.71
C ASP A 275 -16.27 -18.09 21.15
N LYS A 276 -16.85 -18.81 20.18
CA LYS A 276 -17.50 -20.09 20.43
C LYS A 276 -16.46 -21.19 20.50
N GLN A 277 -16.04 -21.53 21.71
CA GLN A 277 -15.26 -22.73 21.97
C GLN A 277 -16.16 -23.97 21.78
N GLN A 278 -16.02 -24.65 20.64
CA GLN A 278 -16.57 -25.99 20.43
C GLN A 278 -15.41 -26.99 20.41
N GLU A 279 -15.38 -27.90 21.38
CA GLU A 279 -14.48 -29.04 21.38
C GLU A 279 -14.90 -30.03 20.28
N PHE A 280 -14.07 -30.16 19.24
CA PHE A 280 -14.21 -31.22 18.25
C PHE A 280 -13.36 -32.43 18.65
N THR A 281 -14.00 -33.43 19.24
CA THR A 281 -13.40 -34.75 19.48
C THR A 281 -13.56 -35.63 18.26
N SER A 282 -12.74 -35.45 17.23
CA SER A 282 -12.54 -36.48 16.21
C SER A 282 -11.06 -36.80 16.06
N ARG A 283 -10.56 -37.73 16.89
CA ARG A 283 -9.32 -38.44 16.62
C ARG A 283 -9.61 -39.50 15.55
N ARG A 284 -9.65 -39.08 14.28
CA ARG A 284 -9.35 -40.02 13.19
C ARG A 284 -7.84 -40.03 13.03
N ASP A 285 -7.24 -41.21 13.06
CA ASP A 285 -5.85 -41.40 12.70
C ASP A 285 -5.67 -40.90 11.26
N LEU A 286 -5.08 -39.71 11.11
CA LEU A 286 -4.57 -39.18 9.85
C LEU A 286 -3.32 -39.99 9.49
N SER A 287 -3.53 -41.21 9.01
CA SER A 287 -2.48 -42.02 8.42
C SER A 287 -1.87 -41.28 7.22
N TYR A 288 -0.56 -41.42 7.06
CA TYR A 288 0.32 -40.76 6.08
C TYR A 288 -0.38 -40.41 4.75
N LEU A 289 -0.93 -39.21 4.65
CA LEU A 289 -1.50 -38.72 3.40
C LEU A 289 -0.35 -38.23 2.54
N LEU A 290 -0.04 -39.01 1.50
CA LEU A 290 0.75 -38.51 0.38
C LEU A 290 0.01 -37.33 -0.25
N PRO A 291 0.73 -36.35 -0.83
CA PRO A 291 0.09 -35.26 -1.54
C PRO A 291 -0.88 -35.81 -2.58
N SER A 292 -2.08 -35.28 -2.61
CA SER A 292 -3.12 -35.68 -3.56
C SER A 292 -3.68 -34.46 -4.26
N SER A 293 -4.03 -34.62 -5.53
CA SER A 293 -4.69 -33.58 -6.30
C SER A 293 -6.16 -33.88 -6.46
N SER A 294 -7.00 -32.85 -6.25
CA SER A 294 -8.39 -32.94 -6.64
C SER A 294 -8.53 -32.97 -8.17
N PRO A 295 -9.68 -33.41 -8.71
CA PRO A 295 -10.06 -33.08 -10.07
C PRO A 295 -10.06 -31.55 -10.28
N ARG A 296 -9.76 -31.11 -11.51
CA ARG A 296 -9.90 -29.71 -11.90
C ARG A 296 -11.37 -29.38 -12.07
N SER A 297 -11.82 -28.29 -11.46
CA SER A 297 -13.19 -27.79 -11.61
C SER A 297 -13.42 -27.20 -13.00
N SER A 298 -14.68 -27.06 -13.39
CA SER A 298 -15.07 -26.38 -14.64
C SER A 298 -14.69 -24.90 -14.70
N ARG A 299 -14.29 -24.31 -13.57
CA ARG A 299 -13.80 -22.93 -13.46
C ARG A 299 -12.28 -22.85 -13.32
N GLY A 300 -11.54 -23.92 -13.65
CA GLY A 300 -10.07 -23.92 -13.63
C GLY A 300 -9.42 -24.11 -12.26
N TYR A 301 -10.18 -24.23 -11.17
CA TYR A 301 -9.62 -24.47 -9.82
C TYR A 301 -9.19 -25.91 -9.59
N GLN A 302 -8.09 -26.11 -8.86
CA GLN A 302 -7.60 -27.43 -8.42
C GLN A 302 -6.96 -27.35 -7.02
N TRP A 303 -7.24 -28.31 -6.16
CA TRP A 303 -6.57 -28.44 -4.86
C TRP A 303 -5.40 -29.41 -4.93
N ILE A 304 -4.30 -29.08 -4.26
CA ILE A 304 -3.25 -30.02 -3.84
C ILE A 304 -3.25 -30.03 -2.32
N SER A 305 -3.48 -31.20 -1.72
CA SER A 305 -3.63 -31.34 -0.27
C SER A 305 -2.67 -32.36 0.32
N GLY A 306 -2.31 -32.18 1.58
CA GLY A 306 -1.51 -33.15 2.35
C GLY A 306 0.00 -32.98 2.23
N ILE A 307 0.50 -31.80 1.87
CA ILE A 307 1.94 -31.54 1.76
C ILE A 307 2.51 -31.31 3.17
N ASN A 308 3.45 -32.11 3.65
CA ASN A 308 3.81 -32.13 5.08
C ASN A 308 5.31 -32.19 5.40
N GLY A 309 6.18 -32.41 4.41
CA GLY A 309 7.64 -32.30 4.61
C GLY A 309 8.25 -33.21 5.68
N LEU A 310 7.54 -34.26 6.12
CA LEU A 310 7.93 -35.14 7.23
C LEU A 310 9.29 -35.82 7.01
N GLN A 311 9.66 -36.06 5.75
CA GLN A 311 10.92 -36.70 5.36
C GLN A 311 12.13 -35.75 5.34
N SER A 312 12.02 -34.57 5.95
CA SER A 312 13.11 -33.60 5.94
C SER A 312 14.35 -34.13 6.68
N PRO A 313 15.56 -34.03 6.09
CA PRO A 313 16.80 -34.40 6.77
C PRO A 313 17.19 -33.36 7.85
N VAL A 314 16.59 -32.17 7.81
CA VAL A 314 16.81 -31.11 8.79
C VAL A 314 15.69 -31.16 9.83
N PRO A 315 16.00 -31.29 11.13
CA PRO A 315 14.98 -31.30 12.17
C PRO A 315 14.31 -29.92 12.33
N GLY A 316 13.13 -29.92 12.94
CA GLY A 316 12.37 -28.70 13.24
C GLY A 316 11.49 -28.19 12.10
N VAL A 317 10.71 -27.16 12.40
CA VAL A 317 9.69 -26.63 11.48
C VAL A 317 10.29 -26.09 10.19
N GLN A 318 11.47 -25.45 10.26
CA GLN A 318 12.15 -24.91 9.08
C GLN A 318 12.53 -26.00 8.07
N GLY A 319 13.03 -27.13 8.58
CA GLY A 319 13.39 -28.28 7.78
C GLY A 319 12.18 -28.89 7.10
N GLN A 320 11.09 -29.14 7.85
CA GLN A 320 9.85 -29.66 7.27
C GLN A 320 9.23 -28.69 6.27
N MET A 321 9.30 -27.38 6.54
CA MET A 321 8.72 -26.37 5.64
C MET A 321 9.47 -26.33 4.31
N SER A 322 10.80 -26.41 4.36
CA SER A 322 11.64 -26.45 3.17
C SER A 322 11.35 -27.70 2.33
N ALA A 323 11.25 -28.87 2.99
CA ALA A 323 10.90 -30.12 2.33
C ALA A 323 9.48 -30.12 1.75
N ALA A 324 8.51 -29.54 2.47
CA ALA A 324 7.14 -29.36 2.02
C ALA A 324 7.05 -28.48 0.76
N ILE A 325 7.80 -27.37 0.70
CA ILE A 325 7.82 -26.52 -0.49
C ILE A 325 8.49 -27.22 -1.68
N ILE A 326 9.58 -27.98 -1.47
CA ILE A 326 10.19 -28.78 -2.54
C ILE A 326 9.20 -29.83 -3.06
N GLN A 327 8.48 -30.49 -2.15
CA GLN A 327 7.44 -31.46 -2.51
C GLN A 327 6.32 -30.81 -3.32
N LEU A 328 5.87 -29.61 -2.92
CA LEU A 328 4.92 -28.81 -3.68
C LEU A 328 5.46 -28.50 -5.08
N GLN A 329 6.67 -27.94 -5.20
CA GLN A 329 7.27 -27.59 -6.49
C GLN A 329 7.34 -28.79 -7.45
N ASN A 330 7.83 -29.94 -6.97
CA ASN A 330 7.86 -31.17 -7.75
C ASN A 330 6.45 -31.57 -8.23
N HIS A 331 5.45 -31.44 -7.36
CA HIS A 331 4.06 -31.75 -7.71
C HIS A 331 3.49 -30.76 -8.75
N LEU A 332 3.87 -29.48 -8.69
CA LEU A 332 3.48 -28.49 -9.69
C LEU A 332 4.10 -28.81 -11.05
N ASP A 333 5.41 -29.10 -11.08
CA ASP A 333 6.16 -29.38 -12.30
C ASP A 333 5.61 -30.61 -13.05
N ILE A 334 5.26 -31.67 -12.32
CA ILE A 334 4.66 -32.90 -12.90
C ILE A 334 3.32 -32.61 -13.57
N ASN A 335 2.57 -31.62 -13.08
CA ASN A 335 1.21 -31.30 -13.52
C ASN A 335 1.12 -30.00 -14.34
N SER A 336 2.26 -29.51 -14.85
CA SER A 336 2.37 -28.30 -15.66
C SER A 336 1.81 -27.04 -14.97
N TRP A 337 1.91 -26.98 -13.64
CA TRP A 337 1.59 -25.80 -12.84
C TRP A 337 2.86 -25.06 -12.45
N THR A 338 2.70 -23.79 -12.05
CA THR A 338 3.79 -22.97 -11.51
C THR A 338 3.41 -22.40 -10.15
N MET A 339 4.40 -21.93 -9.39
CA MET A 339 4.17 -21.23 -8.10
C MET A 339 3.28 -19.96 -8.25
N LYS A 340 3.17 -19.40 -9.46
CA LYS A 340 2.32 -18.23 -9.75
C LYS A 340 0.84 -18.58 -9.83
N ASP A 341 0.50 -19.85 -10.05
CA ASP A 341 -0.87 -20.32 -10.22
C ASP A 341 -1.57 -20.60 -8.88
N ILE A 342 -0.81 -20.66 -7.79
CA ILE A 342 -1.34 -20.81 -6.43
C ILE A 342 -2.06 -19.52 -6.04
N VAL A 343 -3.32 -19.63 -5.61
CA VAL A 343 -4.15 -18.48 -5.20
C VAL A 343 -4.39 -18.45 -3.70
N LEU A 344 -4.43 -19.61 -3.04
CA LEU A 344 -4.67 -19.72 -1.61
C LEU A 344 -3.83 -20.87 -1.04
N VAL A 345 -3.25 -20.63 0.13
CA VAL A 345 -2.51 -21.61 0.93
C VAL A 345 -3.19 -21.75 2.28
N HIS A 346 -3.56 -22.96 2.65
CA HIS A 346 -3.87 -23.31 4.03
C HIS A 346 -2.62 -23.90 4.66
N LEU A 347 -2.10 -23.23 5.68
CA LEU A 347 -0.93 -23.66 6.43
C LEU A 347 -1.35 -24.06 7.84
N TYR A 348 -1.30 -25.35 8.12
CA TYR A 348 -1.57 -25.89 9.42
C TYR A 348 -0.25 -26.09 10.17
N VAL A 349 -0.17 -25.62 11.40
CA VAL A 349 1.01 -25.78 12.26
C VAL A 349 0.63 -26.53 13.54
N SER A 350 1.55 -27.35 14.05
CA SER A 350 1.35 -28.03 15.33
C SER A 350 1.38 -27.06 16.52
N SER A 351 2.20 -26.01 16.43
CA SER A 351 2.31 -24.93 17.40
C SER A 351 2.42 -23.56 16.70
N MET A 352 1.73 -22.53 17.21
CA MET A 352 1.89 -21.16 16.72
C MET A 352 3.21 -20.51 17.13
N GLU A 353 3.96 -21.11 18.06
CA GLU A 353 5.30 -20.66 18.41
C GLU A 353 6.26 -20.78 17.20
N ASP A 354 6.01 -21.78 16.35
CA ASP A 354 6.78 -22.05 15.13
C ASP A 354 6.43 -21.12 13.95
N PHE A 355 5.43 -20.25 14.11
CA PHE A 355 4.92 -19.40 13.02
C PHE A 355 5.99 -18.48 12.42
N GLY A 356 6.84 -17.89 13.27
CA GLY A 356 7.92 -17.01 12.83
C GLY A 356 8.95 -17.73 11.96
N GLU A 357 9.34 -18.94 12.38
CA GLU A 357 10.31 -19.78 11.67
C GLU A 357 9.76 -20.31 10.34
N ALA A 358 8.50 -20.78 10.34
CA ALA A 358 7.83 -21.20 9.11
C ALA A 358 7.74 -20.04 8.09
N ASN A 359 7.43 -18.83 8.56
CA ASN A 359 7.39 -17.63 7.72
C ASN A 359 8.76 -17.26 7.13
N ALA A 360 9.85 -17.45 7.88
CA ALA A 360 11.20 -17.18 7.40
C ALA A 360 11.57 -18.08 6.21
N VAL A 361 11.09 -19.32 6.18
CA VAL A 361 11.23 -20.20 5.02
C VAL A 361 10.26 -19.80 3.90
N TYR A 362 8.97 -19.58 4.22
CA TYR A 362 7.94 -19.22 3.25
C TYR A 362 8.32 -18.01 2.39
N LYS A 363 8.88 -16.95 3.02
CA LYS A 363 9.36 -15.72 2.36
C LYS A 363 10.40 -15.96 1.26
N LYS A 364 11.18 -17.04 1.36
CA LYS A 364 12.23 -17.37 0.37
C LYS A 364 11.64 -17.89 -0.94
N HIS A 365 10.43 -18.44 -0.90
CA HIS A 365 9.81 -19.10 -2.04
C HIS A 365 8.65 -18.30 -2.64
N PHE A 366 7.93 -17.55 -1.80
CA PHE A 366 6.89 -16.63 -2.23
C PHE A 366 7.39 -15.20 -1.98
N SER A 367 7.71 -14.49 -3.06
CA SER A 367 8.22 -13.12 -3.03
C SER A 367 7.07 -12.11 -3.22
N PHE A 368 7.12 -11.26 -4.24
CA PHE A 368 6.14 -10.21 -4.49
C PHE A 368 4.78 -10.79 -4.89
N ASN A 369 3.69 -10.27 -4.30
CA ASN A 369 2.32 -10.81 -4.42
C ASN A 369 2.20 -12.30 -4.09
N PRO A 370 2.54 -12.73 -2.87
CA PRO A 370 2.37 -14.11 -2.44
C PRO A 370 0.88 -14.50 -2.49
N PRO A 371 0.51 -15.79 -2.53
CA PRO A 371 -0.89 -16.19 -2.49
C PRO A 371 -1.56 -15.74 -1.18
N ALA A 372 -2.89 -15.71 -1.16
CA ALA A 372 -3.60 -15.55 0.10
C ALA A 372 -3.26 -16.72 1.00
N ARG A 373 -3.21 -16.49 2.32
CA ARG A 373 -2.87 -17.56 3.26
C ARG A 373 -3.73 -17.52 4.50
N VAL A 374 -4.20 -18.69 4.90
CA VAL A 374 -4.80 -18.94 6.21
C VAL A 374 -3.81 -19.81 6.98
N CYS A 375 -3.50 -19.43 8.22
CA CYS A 375 -2.63 -20.22 9.09
C CYS A 375 -3.34 -20.54 10.40
N VAL A 376 -3.42 -21.82 10.76
CA VAL A 376 -4.18 -22.30 11.92
C VAL A 376 -3.36 -23.33 12.69
N GLN A 377 -3.43 -23.26 14.02
CA GLN A 377 -2.87 -24.31 14.87
C GLN A 377 -3.81 -25.50 14.93
N VAL A 378 -3.31 -26.70 14.65
CA VAL A 378 -4.11 -27.94 14.73
C VAL A 378 -3.27 -29.10 15.30
N PRO A 379 -3.90 -30.08 15.97
CA PRO A 379 -3.21 -31.30 16.36
C PRO A 379 -2.84 -32.11 15.10
N LEU A 380 -1.54 -32.16 14.79
CA LEU A 380 -0.98 -32.92 13.67
C LEU A 380 -0.45 -34.29 14.13
N PRO A 381 -0.29 -35.27 13.22
CA PRO A 381 0.30 -36.57 13.52
C PRO A 381 1.69 -36.46 14.18
N ALA A 382 2.06 -37.49 14.95
CA ALA A 382 3.33 -37.51 15.66
C ALA A 382 4.52 -37.31 14.69
N GLY A 383 5.40 -36.37 15.02
CA GLY A 383 6.56 -36.00 14.21
C GLY A 383 6.27 -35.02 13.08
N GLN A 384 5.00 -34.74 12.75
CA GLN A 384 4.62 -33.76 11.74
C GLN A 384 4.37 -32.39 12.39
N LEU A 385 5.20 -31.40 12.03
CA LEU A 385 5.14 -30.06 12.60
C LEU A 385 4.25 -29.11 11.79
N LEU A 386 4.03 -29.42 10.51
CA LEU A 386 3.17 -28.64 9.62
C LEU A 386 2.47 -29.48 8.55
N GLN A 387 1.41 -28.92 7.98
CA GLN A 387 0.79 -29.39 6.75
C GLN A 387 0.38 -28.19 5.90
N MET A 388 0.43 -28.35 4.59
CA MET A 388 0.05 -27.33 3.63
C MET A 388 -0.91 -27.91 2.59
N ASP A 389 -1.98 -27.16 2.34
CA ASP A 389 -2.87 -27.38 1.19
C ASP A 389 -2.83 -26.12 0.32
N CYS A 390 -2.80 -26.30 -1.00
CA CYS A 390 -2.73 -25.23 -1.98
C CYS A 390 -3.92 -25.30 -2.93
N LEU A 391 -4.61 -24.18 -3.11
CA LEU A 391 -5.57 -23.99 -4.19
C LEU A 391 -4.88 -23.31 -5.36
N LEU A 392 -5.03 -23.89 -6.55
CA LEU A 392 -4.52 -23.38 -7.81
C LEU A 392 -5.66 -22.93 -8.70
N HIS A 393 -5.36 -22.02 -9.62
CA HIS A 393 -6.28 -21.57 -10.64
C HIS A 393 -5.62 -21.54 -12.02
N ASP A 394 -6.29 -22.13 -13.00
CA ASP A 394 -5.91 -22.08 -14.40
C ASP A 394 -6.28 -20.72 -15.00
N TRP A 395 -5.28 -19.95 -15.41
CA TRP A 395 -5.48 -18.63 -16.02
C TRP A 395 -5.62 -18.69 -17.56
N THR A 396 -5.59 -19.88 -18.16
CA THR A 396 -5.51 -20.04 -19.62
C THR A 396 -6.86 -19.98 -20.35
N GLU A 397 -7.99 -20.25 -19.68
CA GLU A 397 -9.33 -20.16 -20.28
C GLU A 397 -10.17 -19.04 -19.65
N PRO A 398 -10.54 -17.97 -20.39
CA PRO A 398 -11.38 -16.91 -19.84
C PRO A 398 -12.86 -17.35 -19.80
N PRO A 399 -13.53 -17.31 -18.63
CA PRO A 399 -14.98 -17.33 -18.60
C PRO A 399 -15.48 -15.92 -18.96
N GLN A 400 -15.80 -15.69 -20.24
CA GLN A 400 -16.47 -14.49 -20.78
C GLN A 400 -15.73 -13.15 -20.59
N GLU A 401 -16.20 -12.12 -21.31
CA GLU A 401 -15.70 -10.74 -21.25
C GLU A 401 -15.57 -10.27 -19.79
N CYS A 402 -14.46 -9.57 -19.49
CA CYS A 402 -14.06 -9.02 -18.18
C CYS A 402 -13.26 -9.92 -17.21
N CYS A 403 -12.72 -11.07 -17.63
CA CYS A 403 -11.79 -11.87 -16.79
C CYS A 403 -10.30 -11.53 -17.00
N PHE A 404 -9.49 -11.66 -15.94
CA PHE A 404 -8.06 -11.30 -15.96
C PHE A 404 -7.17 -12.50 -16.33
N HIS A 405 -6.10 -12.26 -17.10
CA HIS A 405 -5.16 -13.28 -17.55
C HIS A 405 -4.06 -13.64 -16.54
N GLN A 406 -4.10 -13.10 -15.31
CA GLN A 406 -3.06 -13.31 -14.31
C GLN A 406 -3.59 -13.08 -12.89
N ARG A 407 -2.99 -13.80 -11.93
CA ARG A 407 -3.17 -13.60 -10.48
C ARG A 407 -2.95 -12.15 -10.08
N GLN A 408 -3.97 -11.55 -9.47
CA GLN A 408 -3.88 -10.23 -8.82
C GLN A 408 -4.03 -10.42 -7.33
N ALA A 409 -3.03 -10.02 -6.56
CA ALA A 409 -3.08 -10.12 -5.12
C ALA A 409 -3.02 -8.73 -4.49
N MET A 410 -3.72 -8.56 -3.36
CA MET A 410 -3.60 -7.39 -2.51
C MET A 410 -2.67 -7.74 -1.36
N HIS A 411 -1.48 -7.15 -1.37
CA HIS A 411 -0.49 -7.25 -0.31
C HIS A 411 -0.14 -5.83 0.12
N VAL A 412 -0.82 -5.34 1.15
CA VAL A 412 -0.58 -4.00 1.70
C VAL A 412 0.50 -4.13 2.78
N GLN A 413 1.67 -3.52 2.59
CA GLN A 413 2.75 -3.56 3.59
C GLN A 413 2.88 -2.23 4.36
N SER A 414 2.28 -1.17 3.83
CA SER A 414 2.22 0.15 4.46
C SER A 414 1.22 0.22 5.60
N LEU A 415 1.54 1.03 6.61
CA LEU A 415 0.53 1.49 7.58
C LEU A 415 -0.37 2.49 6.87
N SER A 416 -1.68 2.22 6.87
CA SER A 416 -2.69 3.05 6.20
C SER A 416 -3.99 3.08 7.01
N HIS A 417 -4.85 4.05 6.74
CA HIS A 417 -6.20 4.10 7.34
C HIS A 417 -7.21 3.18 6.64
N TRP A 418 -6.93 2.76 5.41
CA TRP A 418 -7.87 1.96 4.62
C TRP A 418 -7.74 0.46 4.88
N ALA A 419 -6.52 -0.05 5.00
CA ALA A 419 -6.28 -1.45 5.30
C ALA A 419 -5.11 -1.62 6.29
N PRO A 420 -5.21 -2.60 7.20
CA PRO A 420 -4.10 -2.95 8.07
C PRO A 420 -2.93 -3.48 7.25
N ALA A 421 -1.72 -3.10 7.67
CA ALA A 421 -0.49 -3.64 7.10
C ALA A 421 -0.46 -5.16 7.32
N ASN A 422 -0.15 -5.89 6.26
CA ASN A 422 0.02 -7.32 6.33
C ASN A 422 1.33 -7.65 7.03
N ILE A 423 1.22 -8.26 8.20
CA ILE A 423 2.36 -8.64 9.04
C ILE A 423 3.14 -9.81 8.39
N GLY A 424 2.49 -10.57 7.52
CA GLY A 424 3.02 -11.81 7.00
C GLY A 424 3.41 -11.81 5.52
N PRO A 425 4.11 -12.88 5.09
CA PRO A 425 4.56 -13.04 3.71
C PRO A 425 3.50 -13.61 2.78
N TYR A 426 2.25 -13.19 2.94
CA TYR A 426 1.10 -13.68 2.21
C TYR A 426 0.20 -12.50 1.85
N SER A 427 -0.65 -12.63 0.85
CA SER A 427 -1.57 -11.56 0.48
C SER A 427 -2.83 -11.60 1.34
N GLN A 428 -3.48 -10.46 1.56
CA GLN A 428 -4.79 -10.43 2.22
C GLN A 428 -5.87 -11.08 1.36
N THR A 429 -5.77 -10.92 0.03
CA THR A 429 -6.74 -11.47 -0.91
C THR A 429 -6.11 -11.66 -2.28
N VAL A 430 -6.65 -12.60 -3.04
CA VAL A 430 -6.39 -12.78 -4.47
C VAL A 430 -7.70 -12.58 -5.21
N ARG A 431 -7.67 -11.73 -6.24
CA ARG A 431 -8.81 -11.38 -7.07
C ARG A 431 -8.88 -12.34 -8.26
N ASN A 432 -9.96 -13.13 -8.32
CA ASN A 432 -10.08 -14.16 -9.34
C ASN A 432 -11.24 -13.96 -10.34
N MET A 433 -12.24 -13.09 -10.10
CA MET A 433 -13.33 -12.86 -11.07
C MET A 433 -13.98 -11.46 -10.97
N CYS A 434 -14.49 -10.94 -12.09
CA CYS A 434 -15.48 -9.85 -12.12
C CYS A 434 -16.88 -10.48 -12.02
N GLY A 435 -17.41 -10.58 -10.80
CA GLY A 435 -18.81 -10.99 -10.61
C GLY A 435 -19.75 -9.81 -10.83
N LEU A 436 -20.55 -9.83 -11.91
CA LEU A 436 -21.77 -9.04 -11.99
C LEU A 436 -22.70 -9.46 -10.83
N GLY A 437 -22.89 -8.57 -9.87
CA GLY A 437 -24.08 -8.40 -9.03
C GLY A 437 -24.71 -9.62 -8.32
N ARG A 438 -24.90 -9.42 -7.00
CA ARG A 438 -25.85 -10.09 -6.09
C ARG A 438 -25.33 -11.31 -5.34
N LEU A 439 -24.74 -11.07 -4.17
CA LEU A 439 -24.80 -12.02 -3.05
C LEU A 439 -24.99 -11.38 -1.66
N PHE A 440 -25.32 -10.09 -1.58
CA PHE A 440 -25.86 -9.46 -0.37
C PHE A 440 -26.94 -8.44 -0.74
N PRO A 441 -28.16 -8.49 -0.17
CA PRO A 441 -29.18 -7.49 -0.41
C PRO A 441 -28.92 -6.28 0.49
N THR A 442 -28.03 -5.38 0.08
CA THR A 442 -28.01 -4.01 0.60
C THR A 442 -28.40 -3.05 -0.52
N ARG A 443 -29.28 -2.11 -0.16
CA ARG A 443 -30.08 -1.30 -1.08
C ARG A 443 -29.20 -0.49 -2.06
N ARG A 444 -29.58 -0.58 -3.33
CA ARG A 444 -29.29 0.32 -4.49
C ARG A 444 -28.35 1.47 -4.18
N HIS A 445 -27.14 1.46 -4.75
CA HIS A 445 -26.52 2.58 -5.48
C HIS A 445 -25.59 1.97 -6.55
N SER A 446 -25.66 2.51 -7.76
CA SER A 446 -25.02 2.01 -8.97
C SER A 446 -23.61 2.58 -9.10
N SER A 447 -22.61 1.82 -8.66
CA SER A 447 -21.23 1.88 -9.14
C SER A 447 -20.67 0.46 -9.05
N ALA A 448 -19.83 0.05 -10.00
CA ALA A 448 -19.32 -1.32 -10.08
C ALA A 448 -18.39 -1.62 -8.89
N VAL A 449 -18.95 -2.18 -7.81
CA VAL A 449 -18.17 -2.64 -6.67
C VAL A 449 -17.51 -3.97 -7.04
N CYS A 450 -16.19 -3.96 -7.14
CA CYS A 450 -15.38 -5.16 -7.36
C CYS A 450 -15.52 -6.09 -6.15
N GLN A 451 -15.99 -7.33 -6.36
CA GLN A 451 -15.98 -8.36 -5.32
C GLN A 451 -14.55 -8.86 -5.10
N TRP A 452 -14.05 -8.66 -3.89
CA TRP A 452 -12.84 -9.32 -3.38
C TRP A 452 -13.27 -10.57 -2.62
N SER A 453 -12.68 -11.72 -2.91
CA SER A 453 -12.78 -12.89 -2.04
C SER A 453 -11.89 -12.64 -0.82
N SER A 454 -12.50 -12.23 0.30
CA SER A 454 -11.80 -12.05 1.57
C SER A 454 -11.34 -13.41 2.11
N GLY A 455 -10.03 -13.58 2.25
CA GLY A 455 -9.50 -14.51 3.25
C GLY A 455 -9.34 -13.70 4.54
N VAL A 456 -10.34 -13.73 5.42
CA VAL A 456 -10.18 -13.15 6.76
C VAL A 456 -9.05 -13.91 7.44
N CYS A 457 -8.00 -13.19 7.85
CA CYS A 457 -6.94 -13.76 8.68
C CYS A 457 -7.49 -13.95 10.09
N CYS A 458 -8.11 -15.10 10.36
CA CYS A 458 -8.40 -15.53 11.72
C CYS A 458 -7.17 -16.29 12.23
N VAL A 459 -6.35 -15.66 13.06
CA VAL A 459 -5.43 -16.38 13.94
C VAL A 459 -6.27 -16.96 15.07
N LEU A 460 -6.87 -18.13 14.82
CA LEU A 460 -7.64 -18.85 15.83
C LEU A 460 -6.68 -19.69 16.66
N ARG A 461 -6.43 -19.24 17.89
CA ARG A 461 -5.83 -20.06 18.94
C ARG A 461 -6.96 -20.88 19.55
N ILE A 462 -6.89 -22.21 19.46
CA ILE A 462 -7.77 -23.10 20.23
C ILE A 462 -6.97 -23.51 21.47
N PRO A 463 -7.15 -22.86 22.64
CA PRO A 463 -6.46 -23.26 23.85
C PRO A 463 -7.12 -24.52 24.42
N GLY A 464 -6.34 -25.56 24.68
CA GLY A 464 -6.81 -26.72 25.42
C GLY A 464 -5.70 -27.72 25.66
N MET A 465 -5.12 -27.68 26.87
CA MET A 465 -4.82 -28.88 27.68
C MET A 465 -4.22 -28.46 29.04
N CYS A 466 -5.01 -28.63 30.10
CA CYS A 466 -4.49 -28.77 31.47
C CYS A 466 -3.76 -30.12 31.58
N PRO A 467 -2.64 -30.21 32.34
CA PRO A 467 -1.98 -31.47 32.61
C PRO A 467 -2.88 -32.36 33.48
N ALA A 468 -3.00 -33.63 33.10
CA ALA A 468 -3.59 -34.66 33.93
C ALA A 468 -2.70 -34.87 35.17
N GLU A 469 -3.19 -34.46 36.34
CA GLU A 469 -2.64 -34.93 37.61
C GLU A 469 -3.01 -36.40 37.78
N SER A 470 -1.99 -37.24 37.84
CA SER A 470 -2.07 -38.63 38.26
C SER A 470 -2.40 -38.70 39.76
N GLY A 471 -3.55 -39.27 40.09
CA GLY A 471 -3.86 -39.87 41.39
C GLY A 471 -3.74 -41.38 41.31
#